data_AF-A0A820C3T4-F1
#
_entry.id   AF-A0A820C3T4-F1
#
_cell.length_a   1.000
_cell.length_b   1.000
_cell.length_c   1.000
_cell.angle_alpha   90.00
_cell.angle_beta   90.00
_cell.angle_gamma   90.00
#
_symmetry.space_group_name_H-M   'P 1'
#
loop_
_entity.id
_entity.type
_entity.pdbx_description
1 polymer ?
#
loop_
_entity_poly.entity_id
_entity_poly.type
_entity_poly.pdbx_seq_one_letter_code
_entity_poly.pdbx_strand_id
1 'polypeptide(L)'
;KNLQLRMAIVGTMKAGKSTVLNATIGRDLLPSRNSAMTTLPTEIIFKHNITEYQLVLSVDLINSINEICEGIKRITQEYRKQSDGKDTLLRHLGNQQQLLTVIEETENSKNHLETRTTDEQDIQKILTYINDIVRISNLFEVNNDLIENNILPRLEVPASIIDKDNNHHIYDGELILVDTPGPNEASLSNHLREVVVNELRKAALILVVLDYTSLNSEAEDEIKRNIETIRVVSEDSDNPNSNNQLYALITKIDNRDEKKDMNSEETKKYVTAKFSIAEQNVHEISGKQALISKSFLNEYKSLFGENNSVRLQERDDFRKMKTFNMFIRLALGSSWKQTLQFLDVPTIKTIGENILEKSGFENFL
;
A
#
# COMPACT_ATOMS: atom_id res chain seq x y z
N LYS A 1 4.13 22.99 -17.51
CA LYS A 1 4.18 22.38 -16.16
C LYS A 1 3.45 21.06 -16.27
N ASN A 2 4.09 19.93 -15.99
CA ASN A 2 3.37 18.66 -15.86
C ASN A 2 2.44 18.81 -14.64
N LEU A 3 1.13 18.63 -14.85
CA LEU A 3 0.16 18.66 -13.76
C LEU A 3 0.39 17.40 -12.92
N GLN A 4 0.54 17.55 -11.61
CA GLN A 4 0.70 16.40 -10.71
C GLN A 4 -0.35 16.51 -9.61
N LEU A 5 -1.18 15.48 -9.48
CA LEU A 5 -2.15 15.36 -8.41
C LEU A 5 -1.56 14.41 -7.36
N ARG A 6 -1.05 14.96 -6.26
CA ARG A 6 -0.52 14.17 -5.14
C ARG A 6 -1.63 13.84 -4.15
N MET A 7 -1.85 12.56 -3.91
CA MET A 7 -2.74 12.03 -2.88
C MET A 7 -1.93 11.34 -1.80
N ALA A 8 -2.02 11.81 -0.56
CA ALA A 8 -1.43 11.14 0.59
C ALA A 8 -2.44 10.16 1.20
N ILE A 9 -1.98 8.95 1.51
CA ILE A 9 -2.84 7.91 2.11
C ILE A 9 -2.45 7.74 3.56
N VAL A 10 -3.40 8.01 4.46
CA VAL A 10 -3.21 7.88 5.91
C VAL A 10 -4.21 6.88 6.48
N GLY A 11 -3.86 6.23 7.58
CA GLY A 11 -4.65 5.14 8.12
C GLY A 11 -3.91 4.37 9.20
N THR A 12 -4.64 3.77 10.12
CA THR A 12 -4.05 3.04 11.26
C THR A 12 -3.25 1.82 10.77
N MET A 13 -2.36 1.30 11.61
CA MET A 13 -1.66 0.06 11.28
C MET A 13 -2.70 -1.05 11.09
N LYS A 14 -2.61 -1.80 9.99
CA LYS A 14 -3.58 -2.84 9.59
C LYS A 14 -4.96 -2.33 9.17
N ALA A 15 -5.15 -1.03 8.94
CA ALA A 15 -6.34 -0.51 8.27
C ALA A 15 -6.46 -0.96 6.81
N GLY A 16 -5.42 -1.57 6.24
CA GLY A 16 -5.43 -2.07 4.86
C GLY A 16 -4.93 -1.09 3.81
N LYS A 17 -4.15 -0.07 4.18
CA LYS A 17 -3.54 0.92 3.25
C LYS A 17 -2.84 0.26 2.06
N SER A 18 -1.85 -0.60 2.34
CA SER A 18 -1.10 -1.31 1.30
C SER A 18 -2.01 -2.21 0.46
N THR A 19 -3.07 -2.78 1.06
CA THR A 19 -4.07 -3.58 0.32
C THR A 19 -4.90 -2.70 -0.64
N VAL A 20 -5.32 -1.51 -0.20
CA VAL A 20 -6.01 -0.52 -1.04
C VAL A 20 -5.11 -0.03 -2.17
N LEU A 21 -3.84 0.23 -1.88
CA LEU A 21 -2.86 0.63 -2.88
C LEU A 21 -2.59 -0.48 -3.90
N ASN A 22 -2.32 -1.70 -3.44
CA ASN A 22 -2.15 -2.85 -4.33
C ASN A 22 -3.43 -3.12 -5.14
N ALA A 23 -4.62 -2.92 -4.55
CA ALA A 23 -5.88 -2.98 -5.30
C ALA A 23 -5.98 -1.87 -6.35
N THR A 24 -5.53 -0.65 -6.06
CA THR A 24 -5.50 0.45 -7.04
C THR A 24 -4.59 0.09 -8.22
N ILE A 25 -3.36 -0.36 -7.91
CA ILE A 25 -2.32 -0.83 -8.84
C ILE A 25 -2.77 -2.11 -9.59
N GLY A 26 -3.73 -2.85 -9.03
CA GLY A 26 -4.22 -4.10 -9.59
C GLY A 26 -3.20 -5.25 -9.56
N ARG A 27 -2.17 -5.14 -8.71
CA ARG A 27 -1.15 -6.17 -8.42
C ARG A 27 -0.60 -6.01 -7.01
N ASP A 28 -0.14 -7.12 -6.42
CA ASP A 28 0.44 -7.17 -5.07
C ASP A 28 1.94 -6.83 -5.10
N LEU A 29 2.28 -5.56 -5.31
CA LEU A 29 3.67 -5.10 -5.47
C LEU A 29 4.23 -4.41 -4.24
N LEU A 30 3.40 -3.63 -3.54
CA LEU A 30 3.81 -3.02 -2.29
C LEU A 30 3.83 -4.09 -1.21
N PRO A 31 4.85 -4.10 -0.35
CA PRO A 31 4.98 -5.16 0.60
C PRO A 31 3.95 -4.99 1.73
N SER A 32 3.42 -6.12 2.22
CA SER A 32 2.47 -6.16 3.33
C SER A 32 2.88 -7.22 4.36
N ARG A 33 3.11 -6.82 5.62
CA ARG A 33 3.46 -7.71 6.74
C ARG A 33 2.52 -7.49 7.93
N ASN A 34 2.44 -8.48 8.82
CA ASN A 34 1.65 -8.40 10.07
C ASN A 34 2.26 -7.44 11.11
N SER A 35 3.51 -7.03 10.92
CA SER A 35 4.21 -5.99 11.69
C SER A 35 4.19 -4.66 10.93
N ALA A 36 4.36 -3.55 11.64
CA ALA A 36 4.61 -2.23 11.06
C ALA A 36 5.61 -2.31 9.90
N MET A 37 5.30 -1.69 8.76
CA MET A 37 6.04 -1.93 7.51
C MET A 37 6.60 -0.65 6.88
N THR A 38 5.82 0.41 6.78
CA THR A 38 6.18 1.60 6.01
C THR A 38 7.00 2.54 6.90
N THR A 39 8.32 2.39 6.87
CA THR A 39 9.23 3.31 7.59
C THR A 39 9.69 4.45 6.66
N LEU A 40 9.78 4.18 5.36
CA LEU A 40 10.06 5.14 4.30
C LEU A 40 8.87 5.18 3.32
N PRO A 41 8.26 6.35 3.05
CA PRO A 41 7.18 6.45 2.08
C PRO A 41 7.59 5.97 0.69
N THR A 42 6.65 5.39 -0.05
CA THR A 42 6.85 5.03 -1.47
C THR A 42 5.90 5.85 -2.33
N GLU A 43 6.44 6.49 -3.37
CA GLU A 43 5.65 7.22 -4.36
C GLU A 43 5.19 6.26 -5.45
N ILE A 44 3.89 6.25 -5.74
CA ILE A 44 3.29 5.43 -6.79
C ILE A 44 2.79 6.38 -7.87
N ILE A 45 3.43 6.35 -9.03
CA ILE A 45 3.23 7.35 -10.09
C ILE A 45 2.55 6.67 -11.27
N PHE A 46 1.33 7.10 -11.60
CA PHE A 46 0.61 6.61 -12.76
C PHE A 46 1.07 7.36 -14.01
N LYS A 47 1.65 6.62 -14.96
CA LYS A 47 2.25 7.18 -16.17
C LYS A 47 1.59 6.64 -17.43
N HIS A 48 1.31 7.54 -18.37
CA HIS A 48 0.70 7.22 -19.66
C HIS A 48 1.69 6.62 -20.67
N ASN A 49 3.00 6.80 -20.46
CA ASN A 49 4.05 6.41 -21.40
C ASN A 49 4.74 5.07 -21.06
N ILE A 50 4.17 4.28 -20.16
CA ILE A 50 4.70 2.96 -19.76
C ILE A 50 3.61 1.89 -19.86
N THR A 51 4.02 0.67 -20.18
CA THR A 51 3.13 -0.51 -20.31
C THR A 51 3.37 -1.56 -19.23
N GLU A 52 4.46 -1.42 -18.46
CA GLU A 52 4.89 -2.36 -17.43
C GLU A 52 5.16 -1.61 -16.13
N TYR A 53 5.07 -2.33 -15.01
CA TYR A 53 5.43 -1.81 -13.69
C TYR A 53 6.95 -1.68 -13.59
N GLN A 54 7.42 -0.61 -12.96
CA GLN A 54 8.85 -0.44 -12.71
C GLN A 54 9.11 0.28 -11.40
N LEU A 55 9.99 -0.29 -10.58
CA LEU A 55 10.57 0.41 -9.44
C LEU A 55 11.79 1.19 -9.92
N VAL A 56 11.82 2.49 -9.61
CA VAL A 56 12.90 3.41 -9.94
C VAL A 56 13.50 3.93 -8.64
N LEU A 57 14.80 3.72 -8.48
CA LEU A 57 15.59 4.22 -7.35
C LEU A 57 16.57 5.28 -7.88
N SER A 58 16.56 6.47 -7.29
CA SER A 58 17.54 7.49 -7.64
C SER A 58 18.94 7.07 -7.19
N VAL A 59 19.97 7.62 -7.85
CA VAL A 59 21.36 7.40 -7.43
C VAL A 59 21.57 7.88 -5.99
N ASP A 60 20.94 9.00 -5.61
CA ASP A 60 20.98 9.53 -4.25
C ASP A 60 20.38 8.54 -3.25
N LEU A 61 19.23 7.93 -3.58
CA LEU A 61 18.60 6.91 -2.72
C LEU A 61 19.53 5.72 -2.51
N ILE A 62 20.15 5.22 -3.57
CA ILE A 62 21.08 4.09 -3.50
C ILE A 62 22.29 4.45 -2.64
N ASN A 63 22.86 5.65 -2.83
CA ASN A 63 24.00 6.12 -2.06
C ASN A 63 23.66 6.27 -0.57
N SER A 64 22.56 6.94 -0.23
CA SER A 64 22.10 7.08 1.16
C SER A 64 21.83 5.72 1.81
N ILE A 65 21.22 4.77 1.11
CA ILE A 65 21.02 3.41 1.64
C ILE A 65 22.37 2.71 1.89
N ASN A 66 23.34 2.85 0.98
CA ASN A 66 24.67 2.27 1.17
C ASN A 66 25.40 2.88 2.39
N GLU A 67 25.28 4.19 2.60
CA GLU A 67 25.86 4.87 3.77
C GLU A 67 25.22 4.39 5.08
N ILE A 68 23.89 4.24 5.09
CA ILE A 68 23.16 3.66 6.24
C ILE A 68 23.65 2.23 6.50
N CYS A 69 23.77 1.41 5.46
CA CYS A 69 24.28 0.03 5.56
C CYS A 69 25.69 -0.03 6.17
N GLU A 70 26.60 0.86 5.76
CA GLU A 70 27.94 0.95 6.35
C GLU A 70 27.91 1.43 7.81
N GLY A 71 26.98 2.33 8.17
CA GLY A 71 26.72 2.72 9.54
C GLY A 71 26.25 1.55 10.41
N ILE A 72 25.25 0.81 9.94
CA ILE A 72 24.74 -0.40 10.60
C ILE A 72 25.88 -1.41 10.79
N LYS A 73 26.60 -1.74 9.72
CA LYS A 73 27.71 -2.71 9.73
C LYS A 73 28.77 -2.35 10.76
N ARG A 74 29.13 -1.08 10.88
CA ARG A 74 30.11 -0.60 11.88
C ARG A 74 29.62 -0.87 13.30
N ILE A 75 28.38 -0.49 13.62
CA ILE A 75 27.79 -0.66 14.95
C ILE A 75 27.67 -2.15 15.30
N THR A 76 27.15 -2.96 14.38
CA THR A 76 26.89 -4.38 14.64
C THR A 76 28.19 -5.17 14.78
N GLN A 77 29.23 -4.83 14.02
CA GLN A 77 30.57 -5.40 14.18
C GLN A 77 31.21 -5.03 15.53
N GLU A 78 31.03 -3.80 16.01
CA GLU A 78 31.50 -3.41 17.35
C GLU A 78 30.80 -4.20 18.45
N TYR A 79 29.48 -4.42 18.36
CA TYR A 79 28.79 -5.30 19.29
C TYR A 79 29.36 -6.72 19.23
N ARG A 80 29.55 -7.30 18.03
CA ARG A 80 30.06 -8.68 17.88
C ARG A 80 31.46 -8.90 18.49
N LYS A 81 32.28 -7.86 18.67
CA LYS A 81 33.58 -7.95 19.36
C LYS A 81 33.45 -8.09 20.88
N GLN A 82 32.31 -7.68 21.44
CA GLN A 82 32.04 -7.73 22.88
C GLN A 82 31.55 -9.11 23.29
N SER A 83 31.90 -9.56 24.49
CA SER A 83 31.52 -10.90 24.99
C SER A 83 30.01 -11.09 25.14
N ASP A 84 29.25 -10.02 25.37
CA ASP A 84 27.77 -10.00 25.44
C ASP A 84 27.11 -9.45 24.16
N GLY A 85 27.89 -9.24 23.10
CA GLY A 85 27.47 -8.54 21.87
C GLY A 85 26.21 -9.09 21.22
N LYS A 86 26.09 -10.42 21.17
CA LYS A 86 24.91 -11.09 20.61
C LYS A 86 23.65 -10.78 21.42
N ASP A 87 23.75 -10.79 22.74
CA ASP A 87 22.63 -10.49 23.63
C ASP A 87 22.27 -9.00 23.57
N THR A 88 23.26 -8.12 23.44
CA THR A 88 23.05 -6.68 23.20
C THR A 88 22.29 -6.42 21.90
N LEU A 89 22.67 -7.09 20.81
CA LEU A 89 21.99 -6.98 19.52
C LEU A 89 20.53 -7.46 19.61
N LEU A 90 20.31 -8.64 20.22
CA LEU A 90 18.96 -9.19 20.41
C LEU A 90 18.08 -8.29 21.30
N ARG A 91 18.67 -7.64 22.31
CA ARG A 91 17.96 -6.65 23.15
C ARG A 91 17.50 -5.42 22.36
N HIS A 92 18.35 -4.88 21.47
CA HIS A 92 17.96 -3.75 20.61
C HIS A 92 16.86 -4.14 19.61
N LEU A 93 16.95 -5.34 19.03
CA LEU A 93 15.93 -5.85 18.11
C LEU A 93 14.60 -6.14 18.81
N GLY A 94 14.62 -6.53 20.09
CA GLY A 94 13.43 -6.82 20.88
C GLY A 94 12.52 -7.85 20.20
N ASN A 95 11.30 -7.43 19.85
CA ASN A 95 10.31 -8.27 19.16
C ASN A 95 10.55 -8.40 17.64
N GLN A 96 11.59 -7.76 17.09
CA GLN A 96 11.88 -7.70 15.65
C GLN A 96 13.11 -8.54 15.27
N GLN A 97 13.26 -9.72 15.88
CA GLN A 97 14.43 -10.59 15.70
C GLN A 97 14.64 -11.04 14.24
N GLN A 98 13.60 -11.04 13.41
CA GLN A 98 13.70 -11.31 11.98
C GLN A 98 14.64 -10.34 11.23
N LEU A 99 14.88 -9.13 11.77
CA LEU A 99 15.82 -8.17 11.19
C LEU A 99 17.28 -8.62 11.34
N LEU A 100 17.57 -9.61 12.19
CA LEU A 100 18.91 -10.17 12.31
C LEU A 100 19.42 -10.70 10.96
N THR A 101 18.56 -11.35 10.20
CA THR A 101 18.87 -11.84 8.84
C THR A 101 19.28 -10.69 7.91
N VAL A 102 18.59 -9.55 7.99
CA VAL A 102 18.89 -8.36 7.17
C VAL A 102 20.22 -7.73 7.59
N ILE A 103 20.51 -7.70 8.90
CA ILE A 103 21.83 -7.27 9.41
C ILE A 103 22.94 -8.18 8.86
N GLU A 104 22.77 -9.50 8.93
CA GLU A 104 23.74 -10.46 8.42
C GLU A 104 23.95 -10.34 6.90
N GLU A 105 22.88 -10.10 6.12
CA GLU A 105 22.98 -9.83 4.68
C GLU A 105 23.74 -8.54 4.38
N THR A 106 23.49 -7.49 5.17
CA THR A 106 24.15 -6.18 5.06
C THR A 106 25.64 -6.27 5.38
N GLU A 107 26.01 -7.00 6.45
CA GLU A 107 27.41 -7.23 6.82
C GLU A 107 28.20 -7.96 5.72
N ASN A 108 27.52 -8.87 5.01
CA ASN A 108 28.09 -9.65 3.90
C ASN A 108 28.01 -8.95 2.54
N SER A 109 27.51 -7.71 2.47
CA SER A 109 27.34 -6.93 1.23
C SER A 109 26.60 -7.70 0.12
N LYS A 110 25.60 -8.50 0.49
CA LYS A 110 24.89 -9.40 -0.44
C LYS A 110 23.85 -8.71 -1.31
N ASN A 111 23.40 -7.52 -0.92
CA ASN A 111 22.31 -6.82 -1.60
C ASN A 111 22.87 -5.67 -2.43
N HIS A 112 22.68 -5.75 -3.74
CA HIS A 112 22.98 -4.66 -4.68
C HIS A 112 21.67 -4.05 -5.16
N LEU A 113 21.53 -2.75 -4.94
CA LEU A 113 20.39 -1.99 -5.44
C LEU A 113 20.69 -1.50 -6.84
N GLU A 114 19.77 -1.78 -7.76
CA GLU A 114 19.80 -1.25 -9.11
C GLU A 114 18.88 -0.04 -9.23
N THR A 115 19.20 0.87 -10.15
CA THR A 115 18.39 2.10 -10.37
C THR A 115 16.99 1.80 -10.91
N ARG A 116 16.78 0.61 -11.49
CA ARG A 116 15.52 0.21 -12.09
C ARG A 116 15.33 -1.31 -12.02
N THR A 117 14.13 -1.75 -11.67
CA THR A 117 13.70 -3.15 -11.86
C THR A 117 12.24 -3.21 -12.33
N THR A 118 11.92 -4.21 -13.15
CA THR A 118 10.56 -4.51 -13.64
C THR A 118 10.03 -5.85 -13.13
N ASP A 119 10.86 -6.67 -12.49
CA ASP A 119 10.42 -7.95 -11.91
C ASP A 119 9.63 -7.72 -10.62
N GLU A 120 8.41 -8.23 -10.57
CA GLU A 120 7.48 -8.01 -9.46
C GLU A 120 7.97 -8.54 -8.12
N GLN A 121 8.62 -9.71 -8.12
CA GLN A 121 9.12 -10.30 -6.90
C GLN A 121 10.29 -9.47 -6.38
N ASP A 122 11.14 -8.99 -7.27
CA ASP A 122 12.27 -8.15 -6.90
C ASP A 122 11.84 -6.76 -6.47
N ILE A 123 10.81 -6.16 -7.08
CA ILE A 123 10.18 -4.91 -6.59
C ILE A 123 9.78 -5.06 -5.13
N GLN A 124 9.03 -6.12 -4.80
CA GLN A 124 8.54 -6.32 -3.43
C GLN A 124 9.69 -6.60 -2.45
N LYS A 125 10.69 -7.40 -2.84
CA LYS A 125 11.89 -7.68 -2.03
C LYS A 125 12.69 -6.40 -1.77
N ILE A 126 12.91 -5.57 -2.79
CA ILE A 126 13.70 -4.34 -2.68
C ILE A 126 12.99 -3.32 -1.78
N LEU A 127 11.69 -3.07 -1.98
CA LEU A 127 10.92 -2.18 -1.10
C LEU A 127 10.87 -2.69 0.34
N THR A 128 10.82 -4.01 0.54
CA THR A 128 10.92 -4.62 1.87
C THR A 128 12.28 -4.39 2.49
N TYR A 129 13.36 -4.63 1.73
CA TYR A 129 14.73 -4.45 2.17
C TYR A 129 15.02 -3.00 2.57
N ILE A 130 14.64 -2.03 1.73
CA ILE A 130 14.79 -0.60 2.02
C ILE A 130 14.08 -0.22 3.33
N ASN A 131 12.83 -0.67 3.52
CA ASN A 131 12.08 -0.41 4.74
C ASN A 131 12.72 -1.06 5.99
N ASP A 132 13.24 -2.27 5.86
CA ASP A 132 13.92 -2.96 6.96
C ASP A 132 15.27 -2.30 7.29
N ILE A 133 16.03 -1.79 6.30
CA ILE A 133 17.25 -1.00 6.53
C ILE A 133 16.95 0.30 7.26
N VAL A 134 15.95 1.06 6.82
CA VAL A 134 15.52 2.29 7.51
C VAL A 134 15.07 1.98 8.94
N ARG A 135 14.35 0.87 9.16
CA ARG A 135 13.95 0.45 10.50
C ARG A 135 15.14 0.12 11.39
N ILE A 136 16.11 -0.64 10.88
CA ILE A 136 17.35 -0.96 11.60
C ILE A 136 18.12 0.33 11.91
N SER A 137 18.21 1.26 10.95
CA SER A 137 18.89 2.55 11.18
C SER A 137 18.32 3.31 12.38
N ASN A 138 16.98 3.33 12.50
CA ASN A 138 16.30 3.97 13.62
C ASN A 138 16.54 3.24 14.96
N LEU A 139 16.58 1.90 14.96
CA LEU A 139 16.84 1.11 16.17
C LEU A 139 18.26 1.27 16.71
N PHE A 140 19.22 1.52 15.82
CA PHE A 140 20.63 1.67 16.17
C PHE A 140 21.12 3.14 16.10
N GLU A 141 20.19 4.09 15.97
CA GLU A 141 20.48 5.53 15.88
C GLU A 141 21.54 5.88 14.80
N VAL A 142 21.51 5.14 13.68
CA VAL A 142 22.35 5.43 12.52
C VAL A 142 21.74 6.62 11.78
N ASN A 143 22.58 7.60 11.42
CA ASN A 143 22.13 8.77 10.68
C ASN A 143 21.43 8.35 9.37
N ASN A 144 20.27 8.91 9.12
CA ASN A 144 19.41 8.63 7.98
C ASN A 144 18.66 9.91 7.59
N ASP A 145 19.01 10.46 6.44
CA ASP A 145 18.52 11.74 5.93
C ASP A 145 17.49 11.57 4.79
N LEU A 146 17.10 10.33 4.47
CA LEU A 146 16.22 10.01 3.34
C LEU A 146 14.90 10.77 3.38
N ILE A 147 14.30 10.84 4.57
CA ILE A 147 13.02 11.50 4.81
C ILE A 147 13.17 13.03 4.71
N GLU A 148 14.18 13.58 5.38
CA GLU A 148 14.44 15.02 5.44
C GLU A 148 14.72 15.59 4.04
N ASN A 149 15.49 14.84 3.25
CA ASN A 149 15.85 15.19 1.88
C ASN A 149 14.81 14.75 0.83
N ASN A 150 13.69 14.15 1.25
CA ASN A 150 12.62 13.67 0.36
C ASN A 150 13.13 12.71 -0.74
N ILE A 151 14.05 11.82 -0.37
CA ILE A 151 14.66 10.82 -1.23
C ILE A 151 13.85 9.52 -1.08
N LEU A 152 12.81 9.37 -1.91
CA LEU A 152 11.84 8.28 -1.81
C LEU A 152 11.94 7.31 -2.99
N PRO A 153 11.70 6.00 -2.78
CA PRO A 153 11.51 5.04 -3.87
C PRO A 153 10.26 5.38 -4.68
N ARG A 154 10.33 5.16 -6.01
CA ARG A 154 9.24 5.43 -6.95
C ARG A 154 8.79 4.17 -7.66
N LEU A 155 7.55 3.76 -7.46
CA LEU A 155 6.90 2.73 -8.25
C LEU A 155 6.11 3.39 -9.38
N GLU A 156 6.56 3.24 -10.62
CA GLU A 156 5.84 3.73 -11.79
C GLU A 156 4.88 2.65 -12.30
N VAL A 157 3.63 3.04 -12.52
CA VAL A 157 2.50 2.16 -12.84
C VAL A 157 1.83 2.64 -14.14
N PRO A 158 1.48 1.74 -15.08
CA PRO A 158 0.73 2.13 -16.27
C PRO A 158 -0.61 2.82 -15.93
N ALA A 159 -0.86 4.01 -16.47
CA ALA A 159 -2.10 4.76 -16.23
C ALA A 159 -3.36 4.02 -16.74
N SER A 160 -3.20 3.13 -17.74
CA SER A 160 -4.27 2.28 -18.28
C SER A 160 -4.92 1.33 -17.26
N ILE A 161 -4.35 1.19 -16.05
CA ILE A 161 -4.90 0.39 -14.95
C ILE A 161 -6.06 1.11 -14.24
N ILE A 162 -6.09 2.44 -14.32
CA ILE A 162 -7.14 3.27 -13.72
C ILE A 162 -8.02 3.94 -14.79
N ASP A 163 -7.51 4.14 -16.02
CA ASP A 163 -8.32 4.62 -17.15
C ASP A 163 -9.27 3.53 -17.66
N LYS A 164 -10.51 3.55 -17.19
CA LYS A 164 -11.58 2.64 -17.63
C LYS A 164 -12.14 2.99 -19.01
N ASP A 165 -12.09 4.26 -19.39
CA ASP A 165 -12.58 4.75 -20.67
C ASP A 165 -11.43 5.27 -21.53
N ASN A 166 -11.09 4.54 -22.60
CA ASN A 166 -10.18 4.98 -23.67
C ASN A 166 -10.64 6.29 -24.39
N ASN A 167 -11.71 6.94 -23.92
CA ASN A 167 -12.36 8.08 -24.54
C ASN A 167 -12.15 9.42 -23.80
N HIS A 168 -11.46 9.44 -22.66
CA HIS A 168 -11.10 10.69 -21.98
C HIS A 168 -9.58 10.88 -21.93
N HIS A 169 -8.98 11.26 -23.06
CA HIS A 169 -7.61 11.80 -23.15
C HIS A 169 -7.43 13.15 -22.44
N ILE A 170 -8.20 13.44 -21.37
CA ILE A 170 -8.46 14.84 -20.96
C ILE A 170 -7.51 15.36 -19.87
N TYR A 171 -6.64 14.52 -19.29
CA TYR A 171 -5.69 15.01 -18.29
C TYR A 171 -4.25 14.59 -18.60
N ASP A 172 -3.45 15.53 -19.12
CA ASP A 172 -1.98 15.49 -19.21
C ASP A 172 -1.31 15.54 -17.80
N GLY A 173 -1.98 15.03 -16.78
CA GLY A 173 -1.55 15.03 -15.39
C GLY A 173 -1.11 13.65 -14.91
N GLU A 174 -0.14 13.62 -14.00
CA GLU A 174 0.28 12.39 -13.30
C GLU A 174 -0.43 12.31 -11.94
N LEU A 175 -1.10 11.19 -11.68
CA LEU A 175 -1.58 10.85 -10.33
C LEU A 175 -0.40 10.27 -9.54
N ILE A 176 -0.15 10.83 -8.37
CA ILE A 176 0.88 10.35 -7.44
C ILE A 176 0.19 9.93 -6.14
N LEU A 177 0.22 8.64 -5.82
CA LEU A 177 -0.20 8.15 -4.51
C LEU A 177 1.03 7.97 -3.63
N VAL A 178 0.93 8.38 -2.37
CA VAL A 178 2.02 8.22 -1.41
C VAL A 178 1.58 7.25 -0.32
N ASP A 179 2.27 6.11 -0.20
CA ASP A 179 2.10 5.21 0.95
C ASP A 179 2.81 5.80 2.16
N THR A 180 2.05 6.24 3.17
CA THR A 180 2.63 6.85 4.38
C THR A 180 2.68 5.87 5.55
N PRO A 181 3.65 6.02 6.48
CA PRO A 181 3.67 5.28 7.75
C PRO A 181 2.35 5.40 8.53
N GLY A 182 1.97 4.35 9.26
CA GLY A 182 0.79 4.39 10.13
C GLY A 182 1.03 5.21 11.41
N PRO A 183 -0.01 5.80 12.05
CA PRO A 183 0.09 6.52 13.32
C PRO A 183 0.65 5.67 14.47
N ASN A 184 0.29 4.37 14.52
CA ASN A 184 0.83 3.44 15.51
C ASN A 184 2.33 3.14 15.28
N GLU A 185 2.85 3.46 14.11
CA GLU A 185 4.28 3.45 13.79
C GLU A 185 4.89 4.80 14.21
N ALA A 186 4.14 5.89 14.00
CA ALA A 186 4.50 7.25 14.40
C ALA A 186 4.55 7.49 15.93
N SER A 187 3.87 6.68 16.72
CA SER A 187 3.97 6.72 18.18
C SER A 187 5.24 6.04 18.72
N LEU A 188 6.02 5.33 17.89
CA LEU A 188 7.32 4.75 18.26
C LEU A 188 8.47 5.76 18.18
N SER A 189 8.35 6.84 17.39
CA SER A 189 9.36 7.90 17.31
C SER A 189 8.76 9.22 16.82
N ASN A 190 9.18 10.34 17.42
CA ASN A 190 8.77 11.68 16.98
C ASN A 190 9.03 11.93 15.48
N HIS A 191 10.09 11.30 14.94
CA HIS A 191 10.48 11.38 13.53
C HIS A 191 9.39 10.85 12.56
N LEU A 192 8.72 9.74 12.90
CA LEU A 192 7.69 9.15 12.02
C LEU A 192 6.42 10.01 11.95
N ARG A 193 6.12 10.81 12.98
CA ARG A 193 5.04 11.82 12.91
C ARG A 193 5.38 12.94 11.93
N GLU A 194 6.62 13.39 11.92
CA GLU A 194 7.06 14.44 10.99
C GLU A 194 6.97 13.97 9.53
N VAL A 195 7.26 12.70 9.24
CA VAL A 195 7.05 12.11 7.90
C VAL A 195 5.61 12.23 7.44
N VAL A 196 4.66 11.79 8.28
CA VAL A 196 3.23 11.83 7.95
C VAL A 196 2.77 13.27 7.74
N VAL A 197 3.18 14.19 8.62
CA VAL A 197 2.83 15.61 8.49
C VAL A 197 3.43 16.24 7.22
N ASN A 198 4.68 15.91 6.88
CA ASN A 198 5.34 16.42 5.67
C ASN A 198 4.61 15.95 4.41
N GLU A 199 4.24 14.68 4.33
CA GLU A 199 3.51 14.14 3.18
C GLU A 199 2.08 14.70 3.08
N LEU A 200 1.39 14.85 4.19
CA LEU A 200 0.07 15.47 4.19
C LEU A 200 0.08 16.94 3.76
N ARG A 201 1.13 17.72 4.11
CA ARG A 201 1.28 19.12 3.66
C ARG A 201 1.52 19.25 2.16
N LYS A 202 2.18 18.26 1.54
CA LYS A 202 2.43 18.24 0.08
C LYS A 202 1.22 17.75 -0.71
N ALA A 203 0.25 17.14 -0.06
CA ALA A 203 -0.86 16.48 -0.72
C ALA A 203 -1.94 17.47 -1.16
N ALA A 204 -2.42 17.30 -2.39
CA ALA A 204 -3.61 17.99 -2.88
C ALA A 204 -4.90 17.29 -2.40
N LEU A 205 -4.82 15.98 -2.16
CA LEU A 205 -5.90 15.13 -1.65
C LEU A 205 -5.37 14.23 -0.53
N ILE A 206 -6.20 13.97 0.47
CA ILE A 206 -5.89 13.08 1.58
C ILE A 206 -6.93 11.97 1.59
N LEU A 207 -6.45 10.73 1.51
CA LEU A 207 -7.27 9.52 1.58
C LEU A 207 -7.10 8.87 2.96
N VAL A 208 -8.15 8.87 3.75
CA VAL A 208 -8.19 8.27 5.09
C VAL A 208 -8.71 6.84 4.99
N VAL A 209 -7.84 5.88 5.27
CA VAL A 209 -8.15 4.45 5.26
C VAL A 209 -8.47 4.01 6.69
N LEU A 210 -9.71 3.59 6.90
CA LEU A 210 -10.27 3.23 8.21
C LEU A 210 -10.61 1.75 8.25
N ASP A 211 -10.38 1.10 9.39
CA ASP A 211 -10.75 -0.30 9.59
C ASP A 211 -12.17 -0.38 10.14
N TYR A 212 -13.11 -0.96 9.38
CA TYR A 212 -14.50 -1.12 9.82
C TYR A 212 -14.61 -1.77 11.21
N THR A 213 -13.75 -2.74 11.52
CA THR A 213 -13.83 -3.47 12.79
C THR A 213 -13.28 -2.69 13.99
N SER A 214 -12.69 -1.50 13.76
CA SER A 214 -11.96 -0.73 14.77
C SER A 214 -12.21 0.79 14.69
N LEU A 215 -13.36 1.19 14.14
CA LEU A 215 -13.76 2.60 13.86
C LEU A 215 -13.84 3.54 15.08
N ASN A 216 -13.61 3.04 16.30
CA ASN A 216 -13.63 3.85 17.52
C ASN A 216 -12.35 3.66 18.35
N SER A 217 -11.22 3.48 17.66
CA SER A 217 -9.91 3.27 18.29
C SER A 217 -9.13 4.58 18.50
N GLU A 218 -8.29 4.63 19.54
CA GLU A 218 -7.43 5.79 19.85
C GLU A 218 -6.52 6.18 18.67
N ALA A 219 -6.10 5.20 17.88
CA ALA A 219 -5.26 5.40 16.70
C ALA A 219 -5.96 6.25 15.62
N GLU A 220 -7.28 6.14 15.50
CA GLU A 220 -8.06 6.97 14.58
C GLU A 220 -8.24 8.40 15.10
N ASP A 221 -8.30 8.58 16.41
CA ASP A 221 -8.34 9.91 17.03
C ASP A 221 -6.99 10.63 16.87
N GLU A 222 -5.87 9.91 16.80
CA GLU A 222 -4.57 10.48 16.41
C GLU A 222 -4.54 10.91 14.94
N ILE A 223 -5.08 10.11 14.02
CA ILE A 223 -5.22 10.50 12.59
C ILE A 223 -6.02 11.78 12.47
N LYS A 224 -7.18 11.83 13.15
CA LYS A 224 -8.05 12.99 13.16
C LYS A 224 -7.28 14.24 13.62
N ARG A 225 -6.56 14.16 14.75
CA ARG A 225 -5.75 15.28 15.26
C ARG A 225 -4.65 15.73 14.29
N ASN A 226 -3.97 14.79 13.63
CA ASN A 226 -2.94 15.13 12.63
C ASN A 226 -3.56 15.89 11.45
N ILE A 227 -4.69 15.39 10.92
CA ILE A 227 -5.43 16.05 9.84
C ILE A 227 -5.90 17.44 10.28
N GLU A 228 -6.52 17.58 11.45
CA GLU A 228 -6.97 18.88 11.99
C GLU A 228 -5.81 19.86 12.15
N THR A 229 -4.66 19.41 12.68
CA THR A 229 -3.46 20.25 12.83
C THR A 229 -3.02 20.84 11.50
N ILE A 230 -3.05 20.04 10.42
CA ILE A 230 -2.63 20.49 9.09
C ILE A 230 -3.64 21.44 8.47
N ARG A 231 -4.94 21.19 8.70
CA ARG A 231 -6.02 22.06 8.22
C ARG A 231 -5.97 23.44 8.87
N VAL A 232 -5.74 23.52 10.18
CA VAL A 232 -5.59 24.80 10.90
C VAL A 232 -4.39 25.60 10.38
N VAL A 233 -3.29 24.94 10.02
CA VAL A 233 -2.10 25.62 9.42
C VAL A 233 -2.37 26.13 8.00
N SER A 234 -3.41 25.64 7.32
CA SER A 234 -3.80 26.07 5.96
C SER A 234 -4.96 27.09 5.94
N GLU A 235 -5.49 27.47 7.10
CA GLU A 235 -6.54 28.50 7.28
C GLU A 235 -6.06 29.95 7.05
N ASP A 236 -4.75 30.18 6.83
CA ASP A 236 -4.23 31.46 6.28
C ASP A 236 -4.54 31.66 4.78
N SER A 237 -5.38 30.80 4.19
CA SER A 237 -5.89 30.97 2.83
C SER A 237 -7.42 30.90 2.81
N ASP A 238 -8.05 31.95 2.28
CA ASP A 238 -9.48 32.10 1.98
C ASP A 238 -9.99 31.03 0.97
N ASN A 239 -9.79 29.74 1.23
CA ASN A 239 -10.21 28.67 0.33
C ASN A 239 -11.36 27.86 0.96
N PRO A 240 -12.64 28.17 0.64
CA PRO A 240 -13.82 27.52 1.21
C PRO A 240 -13.98 26.03 0.83
N ASN A 241 -13.02 25.45 0.11
CA ASN A 241 -13.04 24.07 -0.40
C ASN A 241 -12.14 23.09 0.38
N SER A 242 -11.63 23.44 1.56
CA SER A 242 -10.76 22.55 2.35
C SER A 242 -11.42 21.21 2.74
N ASN A 243 -12.75 21.10 2.73
CA ASN A 243 -13.50 19.85 2.90
C ASN A 243 -13.48 18.92 1.67
N ASN A 244 -13.25 19.45 0.46
CA ASN A 244 -13.25 18.67 -0.78
C ASN A 244 -11.92 17.94 -1.03
N GLN A 245 -10.94 18.10 -0.14
CA GLN A 245 -9.63 17.48 -0.24
C GLN A 245 -9.52 16.17 0.56
N LEU A 246 -10.56 15.81 1.34
CA LEU A 246 -10.57 14.61 2.18
C LEU A 246 -11.54 13.57 1.63
N TYR A 247 -11.04 12.34 1.55
CA TYR A 247 -11.79 11.13 1.22
C TYR A 247 -11.59 10.10 2.31
N ALA A 248 -12.59 9.25 2.54
CA ALA A 248 -12.48 8.13 3.45
C ALA A 248 -12.82 6.81 2.76
N LEU A 249 -11.95 5.82 2.97
CA LEU A 249 -12.21 4.42 2.62
C LEU A 249 -12.35 3.60 3.88
N ILE A 250 -13.56 3.12 4.14
CA ILE A 250 -13.86 2.19 5.22
C ILE A 250 -13.60 0.78 4.67
N THR A 251 -12.52 0.15 5.13
CA THR A 251 -12.08 -1.15 4.66
C THR A 251 -12.63 -2.29 5.52
N LYS A 252 -12.44 -3.53 5.06
CA LYS A 252 -12.84 -4.76 5.77
C LYS A 252 -14.33 -4.88 6.04
N ILE A 253 -15.15 -4.26 5.19
CA ILE A 253 -16.62 -4.38 5.27
C ILE A 253 -17.09 -5.84 5.08
N ASP A 254 -16.25 -6.69 4.50
CA ASP A 254 -16.48 -8.14 4.40
C ASP A 254 -16.52 -8.85 5.77
N ASN A 255 -16.11 -8.18 6.85
CA ASN A 255 -16.25 -8.66 8.23
C ASN A 255 -17.52 -8.16 8.94
N ARG A 256 -18.36 -7.35 8.28
CA ARG A 256 -19.59 -6.81 8.87
C ARG A 256 -20.55 -7.93 9.24
N ASP A 257 -20.97 -7.98 10.52
CA ASP A 257 -22.10 -8.77 10.97
C ASP A 257 -23.38 -7.95 10.75
N GLU A 258 -24.13 -8.29 9.70
CA GLU A 258 -25.38 -7.61 9.31
C GLU A 258 -26.44 -7.52 10.44
N LYS A 259 -26.32 -8.35 11.50
CA LYS A 259 -27.27 -8.36 12.61
C LYS A 259 -26.86 -7.47 13.79
N LYS A 260 -25.57 -7.14 13.91
CA LYS A 260 -25.02 -6.51 15.12
C LYS A 260 -24.32 -5.20 14.86
N ASP A 261 -23.68 -5.07 13.70
CA ASP A 261 -22.85 -3.92 13.39
C ASP A 261 -23.66 -2.82 12.69
N MET A 262 -23.08 -1.62 12.63
CA MET A 262 -23.68 -0.49 11.91
C MET A 262 -23.92 -0.83 10.44
N ASN A 263 -25.10 -0.53 9.92
CA ASN A 263 -25.35 -0.66 8.50
C ASN A 263 -24.56 0.39 7.69
N SER A 264 -24.62 0.32 6.36
CA SER A 264 -23.84 1.21 5.48
C SER A 264 -24.14 2.70 5.70
N GLU A 265 -25.42 3.05 5.90
CA GLU A 265 -25.85 4.44 6.11
C GLU A 265 -25.36 4.97 7.47
N GLU A 266 -25.51 4.17 8.52
CA GLU A 266 -25.03 4.50 9.87
C GLU A 266 -23.51 4.67 9.91
N THR A 267 -22.78 3.78 9.24
CA THR A 267 -21.32 3.82 9.17
C THR A 267 -20.83 5.07 8.44
N LYS A 268 -21.43 5.41 7.29
CA LYS A 268 -21.10 6.63 6.56
C LYS A 268 -21.37 7.89 7.37
N LYS A 269 -22.51 7.96 8.05
CA LYS A 269 -22.85 9.08 8.95
C LYS A 269 -21.85 9.20 10.10
N TYR A 270 -21.46 8.08 10.71
CA TYR A 270 -20.46 8.07 11.78
C TYR A 270 -19.12 8.64 11.30
N VAL A 271 -18.59 8.16 10.17
CA VAL A 271 -17.30 8.61 9.63
C VAL A 271 -17.35 10.07 9.17
N THR A 272 -18.44 10.47 8.50
CA THR A 272 -18.71 11.85 8.10
C THR A 272 -18.64 12.79 9.30
N ALA A 273 -19.34 12.45 10.38
CA ALA A 273 -19.32 13.26 11.61
C ALA A 273 -17.95 13.24 12.31
N LYS A 274 -17.30 12.08 12.40
CA LYS A 274 -16.02 11.92 13.10
C LYS A 274 -14.91 12.73 12.45
N PHE A 275 -14.79 12.68 11.12
CA PHE A 275 -13.69 13.28 10.37
C PHE A 275 -14.05 14.58 9.64
N SER A 276 -15.31 15.03 9.73
CA SER A 276 -15.83 16.20 8.98
C SER A 276 -15.60 16.06 7.47
N ILE A 277 -15.91 14.87 6.94
CA ILE A 277 -15.78 14.52 5.51
C ILE A 277 -17.17 14.54 4.88
N ALA A 278 -17.30 15.06 3.66
CA ALA A 278 -18.58 15.05 2.97
C ALA A 278 -19.02 13.61 2.66
N GLU A 279 -20.30 13.28 2.87
CA GLU A 279 -20.79 11.90 2.79
C GLU A 279 -20.51 11.24 1.43
N GLN A 280 -20.53 12.01 0.32
CA GLN A 280 -20.20 11.51 -1.01
C GLN A 280 -18.73 11.10 -1.19
N ASN A 281 -17.83 11.53 -0.30
CA ASN A 281 -16.42 11.17 -0.30
C ASN A 281 -16.12 10.00 0.67
N VAL A 282 -17.15 9.40 1.26
CA VAL A 282 -17.02 8.25 2.17
C VAL A 282 -17.48 6.98 1.47
N HIS A 283 -16.52 6.09 1.23
CA HIS A 283 -16.74 4.85 0.49
C HIS A 283 -16.45 3.63 1.36
N GLU A 284 -17.31 2.62 1.24
CA GLU A 284 -17.16 1.33 1.89
C GLU A 284 -16.55 0.34 0.91
N ILE A 285 -15.46 -0.31 1.31
CA ILE A 285 -14.76 -1.26 0.44
C ILE A 285 -14.30 -2.54 1.14
N SER A 286 -14.21 -3.62 0.39
CA SER A 286 -13.40 -4.79 0.74
C SER A 286 -12.11 -4.78 -0.09
N GLY A 287 -11.05 -4.14 0.45
CA GLY A 287 -9.76 -4.03 -0.24
C GLY A 287 -9.17 -5.40 -0.62
N LYS A 288 -9.39 -6.44 0.20
CA LYS A 288 -8.92 -7.79 -0.10
C LYS A 288 -9.64 -8.40 -1.31
N GLN A 289 -10.96 -8.27 -1.37
CA GLN A 289 -11.74 -8.76 -2.51
C GLN A 289 -11.37 -7.98 -3.78
N ALA A 290 -11.22 -6.65 -3.67
CA ALA A 290 -10.79 -5.79 -4.76
C ALA A 290 -9.42 -6.20 -5.32
N LEU A 291 -8.42 -6.37 -4.46
CA LEU A 291 -7.07 -6.79 -4.86
C LEU A 291 -7.08 -8.13 -5.57
N ILE A 292 -7.73 -9.14 -4.98
CA ILE A 292 -7.77 -10.49 -5.55
C ILE A 292 -8.45 -10.49 -6.92
N SER A 293 -9.63 -9.86 -7.03
CA SER A 293 -10.38 -9.84 -8.27
C SER A 293 -9.74 -8.99 -9.35
N LYS A 294 -9.19 -7.81 -9.02
CA LYS A 294 -8.51 -6.96 -10.01
C LYS A 294 -7.20 -7.59 -10.49
N SER A 295 -6.41 -8.19 -9.59
CA SER A 295 -5.21 -8.94 -9.98
C SER A 295 -5.56 -10.11 -10.89
N PHE A 296 -6.62 -10.85 -10.56
CA PHE A 296 -7.13 -11.94 -11.37
C PHE A 296 -7.57 -11.46 -12.76
N LEU A 297 -8.37 -10.40 -12.85
CA LEU A 297 -8.86 -9.86 -14.13
C LEU A 297 -7.72 -9.32 -15.00
N ASN A 298 -6.70 -8.71 -14.40
CA ASN A 298 -5.50 -8.26 -15.10
C ASN A 298 -4.71 -9.43 -15.70
N GLU A 299 -4.48 -10.48 -14.91
CA GLU A 299 -3.79 -11.69 -15.36
C GLU A 299 -4.63 -12.45 -16.41
N TYR A 300 -5.95 -12.49 -16.23
CA TYR A 300 -6.90 -13.05 -17.18
C TYR A 300 -6.81 -12.33 -18.53
N LYS A 301 -6.86 -10.99 -18.53
CA LYS A 301 -6.79 -10.19 -19.77
C LYS A 301 -5.49 -10.44 -20.52
N SER A 302 -4.37 -10.56 -19.80
CA SER A 302 -3.05 -10.86 -20.37
C SER A 302 -3.00 -12.25 -21.03
N LEU A 303 -3.61 -13.27 -20.41
CA LEU A 303 -3.54 -14.66 -20.88
C LEU A 303 -4.61 -15.01 -21.93
N PHE A 304 -5.82 -14.47 -21.80
CA PHE A 304 -6.99 -14.93 -22.55
C PHE A 304 -7.56 -13.89 -23.52
N GLY A 305 -7.18 -12.61 -23.40
CA GLY A 305 -7.81 -11.52 -24.15
C GLY A 305 -9.28 -11.29 -23.75
N GLU A 306 -10.03 -10.55 -24.58
CA GLU A 306 -11.44 -10.21 -24.28
C GLU A 306 -12.47 -11.22 -24.83
N ASN A 307 -12.08 -12.06 -25.79
CA ASN A 307 -13.00 -12.96 -26.50
C ASN A 307 -12.49 -14.41 -26.49
N ASN A 308 -12.93 -15.22 -25.53
CA ASN A 308 -12.66 -16.66 -25.59
C ASN A 308 -13.74 -17.53 -24.93
N SER A 309 -14.35 -18.42 -25.72
CA SER A 309 -15.40 -19.36 -25.31
C SER A 309 -14.86 -20.79 -25.18
N VAL A 310 -13.90 -21.00 -24.27
CA VAL A 310 -13.28 -22.32 -24.01
C VAL A 310 -13.54 -22.75 -22.56
N ARG A 311 -13.65 -24.06 -22.30
CA ARG A 311 -13.86 -24.61 -20.95
C ARG A 311 -12.57 -24.58 -20.11
N LEU A 312 -12.68 -24.32 -18.81
CA LEU A 312 -11.54 -24.17 -17.89
C LEU A 312 -10.76 -25.46 -17.61
N GLN A 313 -11.41 -26.62 -17.71
CA GLN A 313 -10.75 -27.91 -17.43
C GLN A 313 -9.71 -28.31 -18.47
N GLU A 314 -9.85 -27.79 -19.69
CA GLU A 314 -9.00 -28.09 -20.85
C GLU A 314 -7.78 -27.13 -20.92
N ARG A 315 -7.61 -26.28 -19.90
CA ARG A 315 -6.74 -25.10 -19.89
C ARG A 315 -5.80 -25.15 -18.68
N ASP A 316 -4.62 -25.74 -18.87
CA ASP A 316 -3.57 -25.78 -17.85
C ASP A 316 -2.98 -24.39 -17.54
N ASP A 317 -3.09 -23.45 -18.46
CA ASP A 317 -2.70 -22.04 -18.31
C ASP A 317 -3.50 -21.34 -17.20
N PHE A 318 -4.79 -21.61 -17.04
CA PHE A 318 -5.61 -21.05 -15.95
C PHE A 318 -5.10 -21.45 -14.56
N ARG A 319 -4.70 -22.71 -14.38
CA ARG A 319 -4.17 -23.21 -13.10
C ARG A 319 -2.76 -22.70 -12.79
N LYS A 320 -2.04 -22.21 -13.81
CA LYS A 320 -0.69 -21.63 -13.69
C LYS A 320 -0.71 -20.15 -13.31
N MET A 321 -1.89 -19.51 -13.33
CA MET A 321 -2.04 -18.14 -12.89
C MET A 321 -1.54 -17.97 -11.45
N LYS A 322 -0.75 -16.93 -11.20
CA LYS A 322 -0.27 -16.59 -9.84
C LYS A 322 -1.45 -16.37 -8.89
N THR A 323 -2.53 -15.79 -9.41
CA THR A 323 -3.74 -15.45 -8.64
C THR A 323 -4.71 -16.63 -8.44
N PHE A 324 -4.52 -17.76 -9.15
CA PHE A 324 -5.49 -18.86 -9.22
C PHE A 324 -6.00 -19.31 -7.84
N ASN A 325 -5.08 -19.66 -6.93
CA ASN A 325 -5.44 -20.22 -5.63
C ASN A 325 -6.21 -19.24 -4.74
N MET A 326 -5.79 -17.97 -4.73
CA MET A 326 -6.44 -16.93 -3.92
C MET A 326 -7.81 -16.59 -4.49
N PHE A 327 -7.90 -16.40 -5.80
CA PHE A 327 -9.14 -16.07 -6.49
C PHE A 327 -10.18 -17.19 -6.39
N ILE A 328 -9.82 -18.44 -6.70
CA ILE A 328 -10.78 -19.55 -6.71
C ILE A 328 -11.35 -19.84 -5.32
N ARG A 329 -10.54 -19.67 -4.26
CA ARG A 329 -11.04 -19.81 -2.88
C ARG A 329 -12.01 -18.70 -2.51
N LEU A 330 -11.77 -17.47 -2.96
CA LEU A 330 -12.68 -16.36 -2.77
C LEU A 330 -13.98 -16.56 -3.56
N ALA A 331 -13.86 -16.96 -4.82
CA ALA A 331 -14.96 -17.08 -5.76
C ALA A 331 -15.89 -18.27 -5.46
N LEU A 332 -15.34 -19.44 -5.11
CA LEU A 332 -16.08 -20.70 -5.04
C LEU A 332 -16.09 -21.34 -3.64
N GLY A 333 -15.40 -20.72 -2.67
CA GLY A 333 -15.36 -21.21 -1.29
C GLY A 333 -14.65 -22.55 -1.10
N SER A 334 -15.06 -23.30 -0.08
CA SER A 334 -14.39 -24.55 0.34
C SER A 334 -14.54 -25.69 -0.67
N SER A 335 -15.64 -25.71 -1.43
CA SER A 335 -15.98 -26.78 -2.38
C SER A 335 -15.53 -26.47 -3.81
N TRP A 336 -14.56 -25.56 -3.97
CA TRP A 336 -14.16 -25.05 -5.28
C TRP A 336 -13.71 -26.15 -6.24
N LYS A 337 -13.09 -27.24 -5.75
CA LYS A 337 -12.64 -28.35 -6.61
C LYS A 337 -13.80 -29.04 -7.31
N GLN A 338 -14.92 -29.25 -6.60
CA GLN A 338 -16.12 -29.88 -7.15
C GLN A 338 -16.93 -28.92 -8.03
N THR A 339 -16.81 -27.61 -7.80
CA THR A 339 -17.54 -26.60 -8.57
C THR A 339 -16.81 -26.22 -9.86
N LEU A 340 -15.48 -26.08 -9.80
CA LEU A 340 -14.65 -25.60 -10.92
C LEU A 340 -14.79 -26.47 -12.18
N GLN A 341 -15.08 -27.76 -12.03
CA GLN A 341 -15.26 -28.68 -13.16
C GLN A 341 -16.45 -28.35 -14.06
N PHE A 342 -17.41 -27.56 -13.58
CA PHE A 342 -18.62 -27.21 -14.31
C PHE A 342 -18.58 -25.80 -14.90
N LEU A 343 -17.50 -25.06 -14.68
CA LEU A 343 -17.37 -23.66 -15.12
C LEU A 343 -16.58 -23.55 -16.41
N ASP A 344 -16.94 -22.57 -17.23
CA ASP A 344 -16.16 -22.14 -18.40
C ASP A 344 -15.38 -20.85 -18.12
N VAL A 345 -14.45 -20.53 -19.02
CA VAL A 345 -13.53 -19.39 -18.89
C VAL A 345 -14.29 -18.05 -18.80
N PRO A 346 -15.35 -17.80 -19.58
CA PRO A 346 -16.20 -16.61 -19.43
C PRO A 346 -16.91 -16.52 -18.08
N THR A 347 -17.50 -17.61 -17.58
CA THR A 347 -18.25 -17.58 -16.31
C THR A 347 -17.34 -17.18 -15.15
N ILE A 348 -16.11 -17.70 -15.13
CA ILE A 348 -15.14 -17.33 -14.10
C ILE A 348 -14.71 -15.86 -14.20
N LYS A 349 -14.58 -15.31 -15.41
CA LYS A 349 -14.33 -13.87 -15.60
C LYS A 349 -15.46 -13.04 -14.99
N THR A 350 -16.71 -13.37 -15.31
CA THR A 350 -17.90 -12.70 -14.77
C THR A 350 -17.99 -12.81 -13.26
N ILE A 351 -17.60 -13.94 -12.66
CA ILE A 351 -17.49 -14.05 -11.21
C ILE A 351 -16.46 -13.06 -10.65
N GLY A 352 -15.32 -12.90 -11.32
CA GLY A 352 -14.30 -11.91 -10.93
C GLY A 352 -14.79 -10.47 -11.02
N GLU A 353 -15.47 -10.11 -12.11
CA GLU A 353 -16.11 -8.79 -12.29
C GLU A 353 -17.14 -8.52 -11.19
N ASN A 354 -18.02 -9.48 -10.90
CA ASN A 354 -19.03 -9.36 -9.85
C ASN A 354 -18.43 -9.20 -8.45
N ILE A 355 -17.34 -9.90 -8.14
CA ILE A 355 -16.66 -9.73 -6.85
C ILE A 355 -16.00 -8.35 -6.76
N LEU A 356 -15.40 -7.87 -7.86
CA LEU A 356 -14.81 -6.53 -7.91
C LEU A 356 -15.87 -5.44 -7.70
N GLU A 357 -17.02 -5.54 -8.37
CA GLU A 357 -18.15 -4.63 -8.18
C GLU A 357 -18.65 -4.65 -6.72
N LYS A 358 -18.92 -5.85 -6.18
CA LYS A 358 -19.38 -6.02 -4.79
C LYS A 358 -18.36 -5.58 -3.74
N SER A 359 -17.08 -5.55 -4.09
CA SER A 359 -16.05 -5.03 -3.20
C SER A 359 -16.19 -3.53 -2.93
N GLY A 360 -17.05 -2.81 -3.67
CA GLY A 360 -17.26 -1.37 -3.54
C GLY A 360 -16.13 -0.51 -4.11
N PHE A 361 -15.02 -1.13 -4.53
CA PHE A 361 -13.79 -0.44 -4.94
C PHE A 361 -13.94 0.32 -6.26
N GLU A 362 -14.77 -0.17 -7.18
CA GLU A 362 -15.02 0.49 -8.46
C GLU A 362 -15.82 1.78 -8.35
N ASN A 363 -16.59 1.95 -7.27
CA ASN A 363 -17.33 3.19 -7.01
C ASN A 363 -16.43 4.29 -6.43
N PHE A 364 -15.21 3.93 -6.03
CA PHE A 364 -14.22 4.85 -5.48
C PHE A 364 -13.19 5.29 -6.53
N LEU A 365 -12.69 4.35 -7.36
CA LEU A 365 -11.82 4.63 -8.50
C LEU A 365 -12.55 5.39 -9.59
#